data_AF-A0ABD8AA28-F1
#
_entry.id   AF-A0ABD8AA28-F1
#
_cell.length_a   1.000
_cell.length_b   1.000
_cell.length_c   1.000
_cell.angle_alpha   90.00
_cell.angle_beta   90.00
_cell.angle_gamma   90.00
#
_symmetry.space_group_name_H-M   'P 1'
#
loop_
_entity.id
_entity.type
_entity.pdbx_description
1 polymer ?
#
loop_
_entity_poly.entity_id
_entity_poly.type
_entity_poly.pdbx_seq_one_letter_code
_entity_poly.pdbx_strand_id
1 'polypeptide(L)'
;MMDSYPSYLAVVLTLLGAVVVCGCMAAGGEDRPADRISGNGTITYVDLEGGFYGIVADDGARYLPTNLPEEYRTDGLRVAFVVDPLNDTATIQQWGTPVEIIEIEKGDTTRRTVAANGTITYVDLEGGFYGIVADDGMQYLPANLPEEYRTDGLRVAFSADPADDGAGIQMWGTPVEIRSIERIDGVLLVSGNATVTYIDLEGGFYGLVTDDGRHYLPLGLDETWRVDGTNVTFVAGVLEDTATIQQWGVPVEVIAIDTAGNATYVAETGTVAYIDLEGGFYGIIADDGMHYLPLGLEERYRVDGMRLTFAGEVSRDVMTVQQWGTPVEIIAVPWACARCGESVVGIANPAAVWCKEQGYAYEIRQNPDGSEYGVCIFENGTEVDAWDYYRQTH
;
A
#
# COMPACT_ATOMS: atom_id res chain seq x y z
N MET A 1 -60.56 -29.97 -24.47
CA MET A 1 -61.74 -30.06 -23.57
C MET A 1 -61.23 -29.63 -22.20
N MET A 2 -61.36 -28.36 -21.80
CA MET A 2 -62.52 -27.76 -21.07
C MET A 2 -62.91 -28.66 -19.89
N ASP A 3 -62.77 -28.26 -18.62
CA ASP A 3 -63.45 -27.16 -17.93
C ASP A 3 -62.69 -26.82 -16.61
N SER A 4 -62.32 -25.56 -16.31
CA SER A 4 -63.05 -24.46 -15.63
C SER A 4 -63.32 -24.62 -14.11
N TYR A 5 -62.79 -23.65 -13.34
CA TYR A 5 -62.88 -23.42 -11.87
C TYR A 5 -64.32 -23.14 -11.35
N PRO A 6 -64.53 -23.11 -10.00
CA PRO A 6 -64.71 -21.78 -9.40
C PRO A 6 -64.15 -21.57 -7.97
N SER A 7 -63.96 -20.29 -7.69
CA SER A 7 -63.44 -19.59 -6.51
C SER A 7 -64.43 -19.53 -5.32
N TYR A 8 -63.95 -19.39 -4.07
CA TYR A 8 -64.13 -18.20 -3.21
C TYR A 8 -63.75 -18.41 -1.72
N LEU A 9 -62.90 -17.49 -1.24
CA LEU A 9 -62.93 -16.79 0.05
C LEU A 9 -62.76 -17.59 1.38
N ALA A 10 -61.54 -17.59 1.91
CA ALA A 10 -61.32 -17.44 3.35
C ALA A 10 -60.07 -16.59 3.60
N VAL A 11 -60.31 -15.37 4.06
CA VAL A 11 -59.33 -14.38 4.49
C VAL A 11 -58.79 -14.81 5.86
N VAL A 12 -57.47 -14.97 5.99
CA VAL A 12 -56.77 -14.82 7.28
C VAL A 12 -55.52 -13.99 7.02
N LEU A 13 -55.60 -12.73 7.46
CA LEU A 13 -54.46 -11.82 7.59
C LEU A 13 -53.50 -12.36 8.66
N THR A 14 -52.24 -12.59 8.31
CA THR A 14 -51.12 -12.48 9.24
C THR A 14 -50.04 -11.61 8.60
N LEU A 15 -49.97 -10.38 9.10
CA LEU A 15 -48.90 -9.41 8.91
C LEU A 15 -47.60 -9.95 9.50
N LEU A 16 -46.59 -10.17 8.68
CA LEU A 16 -45.19 -10.12 9.07
C LEU A 16 -44.45 -9.36 7.97
N GLY A 17 -44.11 -8.11 8.28
CA GLY A 17 -43.32 -7.25 7.43
C GLY A 17 -41.89 -7.74 7.37
N ALA A 18 -41.39 -7.97 6.15
CA ALA A 18 -39.97 -7.97 5.86
C ALA A 18 -39.69 -6.73 5.02
N VAL A 19 -39.19 -5.69 5.69
CA VAL A 19 -38.52 -4.56 5.04
C VAL A 19 -37.21 -5.13 4.49
N VAL A 20 -37.16 -5.44 3.21
CA VAL A 20 -35.87 -5.64 2.52
C VAL A 20 -35.33 -4.26 2.24
N VAL A 21 -34.55 -3.76 3.20
CA VAL A 21 -33.75 -2.55 3.05
C VAL A 21 -32.74 -2.81 1.93
N CYS A 22 -32.70 -1.87 1.01
CA CYS A 22 -31.67 -1.68 0.01
C CYS A 22 -30.29 -1.74 0.68
N GLY A 23 -29.55 -2.82 0.43
CA GLY A 23 -28.12 -2.87 0.66
C GLY A 23 -27.45 -2.98 -0.69
N CYS A 24 -27.13 -1.84 -1.30
CA CYS A 24 -26.09 -1.82 -2.33
C CYS A 24 -24.84 -2.39 -1.65
N MET A 25 -24.47 -3.63 -2.00
CA MET A 25 -23.13 -4.12 -1.73
C MET A 25 -22.21 -3.29 -2.61
N ALA A 26 -21.66 -2.21 -2.05
CA ALA A 26 -20.43 -1.65 -2.55
C ALA A 26 -19.38 -2.73 -2.29
N ALA A 27 -18.95 -3.40 -3.36
CA ALA A 27 -17.72 -4.19 -3.34
C ALA A 27 -16.61 -3.30 -2.79
N GLY A 28 -15.78 -3.87 -1.92
CA GLY A 28 -14.67 -3.17 -1.29
C GLY A 28 -13.84 -2.44 -2.33
N GLY A 29 -13.43 -1.21 -2.00
CA GLY A 29 -12.41 -0.52 -2.74
C GLY A 29 -11.18 -1.42 -2.74
N GLU A 30 -10.79 -1.88 -3.93
CA GLU A 30 -9.43 -2.36 -4.11
C GLU A 30 -8.54 -1.15 -3.81
N ASP A 31 -7.56 -1.31 -2.91
CA ASP A 31 -6.43 -0.40 -2.70
C ASP A 31 -5.63 -0.30 -4.02
N ARG A 32 -6.22 0.36 -5.02
CA ARG A 32 -5.53 0.70 -6.26
C ARG A 32 -4.78 1.98 -5.95
N PRO A 33 -3.44 2.00 -6.12
CA PRO A 33 -2.71 3.26 -6.04
C PRO A 33 -3.40 4.28 -6.94
N ALA A 34 -3.62 5.48 -6.41
CA ALA A 34 -4.30 6.53 -7.17
C ALA A 34 -3.61 6.70 -8.52
N ASP A 35 -4.39 6.78 -9.61
CA ASP A 35 -3.83 6.90 -10.94
C ASP A 35 -2.99 8.18 -11.01
N ARG A 36 -1.69 8.02 -11.27
CA ARG A 36 -0.77 9.13 -11.48
C ARG A 36 -1.27 10.00 -12.64
N ILE A 37 -1.36 11.31 -12.41
CA ILE A 37 -1.92 12.26 -13.36
C ILE A 37 -0.82 13.15 -13.91
N SER A 38 -0.78 13.33 -15.23
CA SER A 38 0.04 14.36 -15.86
C SER A 38 -0.80 15.44 -16.56
N GLY A 39 -0.27 16.64 -16.66
CA GLY A 39 -0.95 17.72 -17.34
C GLY A 39 -0.14 19.00 -17.45
N ASN A 40 -0.69 19.94 -18.21
CA ASN A 40 -0.22 21.32 -18.25
C ASN A 40 -1.21 22.21 -17.51
N GLY A 41 -0.72 23.24 -16.85
CA GLY A 41 -1.57 24.16 -16.12
C GLY A 41 -0.90 25.47 -15.77
N THR A 42 -1.59 26.22 -14.92
CA THR A 42 -1.15 27.51 -14.40
C THR A 42 -1.21 27.50 -12.88
N ILE A 43 -0.10 27.88 -12.25
CA ILE A 43 -0.06 28.15 -10.81
C ILE A 43 -0.95 29.36 -10.54
N THR A 44 -1.93 29.18 -9.68
CA THR A 44 -2.93 30.20 -9.34
C THR A 44 -2.91 30.43 -7.83
N TYR A 45 -2.76 31.70 -7.42
CA TYR A 45 -2.98 32.10 -6.04
C TYR A 45 -4.48 32.23 -5.76
N VAL A 46 -4.93 31.59 -4.68
CA VAL A 46 -6.33 31.58 -4.24
C VAL A 46 -6.41 32.23 -2.87
N ASP A 47 -7.11 33.36 -2.78
CA ASP A 47 -7.33 34.11 -1.53
C ASP A 47 -8.54 33.55 -0.76
N LEU A 48 -8.41 32.30 -0.30
CA LEU A 48 -9.33 31.64 0.63
C LEU A 48 -8.54 31.14 1.84
N GLU A 49 -9.10 31.27 3.05
CA GLU A 49 -8.56 30.69 4.29
C GLU A 49 -7.08 31.01 4.60
N GLY A 50 -6.64 32.23 4.32
CA GLY A 50 -5.25 32.66 4.54
C GLY A 50 -4.36 32.59 3.30
N GLY A 51 -4.92 32.13 2.18
CA GLY A 51 -4.28 32.20 0.87
C GLY A 51 -3.38 31.00 0.58
N PHE A 52 -3.57 30.38 -0.57
CA PHE A 52 -2.76 29.23 -1.00
C PHE A 52 -2.50 29.25 -2.50
N TYR A 53 -1.56 28.41 -2.95
CA TYR A 53 -1.28 28.22 -4.37
C TYR A 53 -1.82 26.86 -4.83
N GLY A 54 -2.57 26.87 -5.92
CA GLY A 54 -3.08 25.68 -6.57
C GLY A 54 -2.68 25.61 -8.04
N ILE A 55 -2.90 24.46 -8.67
CA ILE A 55 -2.69 24.27 -10.11
C ILE A 55 -4.06 24.23 -10.78
N VAL A 56 -4.29 25.13 -11.74
CA VAL A 56 -5.44 25.05 -12.65
C VAL A 56 -4.95 24.45 -13.95
N ALA A 57 -5.35 23.22 -14.24
CA ALA A 57 -4.98 22.52 -15.46
C ALA A 57 -5.68 23.11 -16.68
N ASP A 58 -5.09 22.91 -17.86
CA ASP A 58 -5.58 23.44 -19.13
C ASP A 58 -6.95 22.85 -19.54
N ASP A 59 -7.31 21.68 -19.00
CA ASP A 59 -8.64 21.05 -19.13
C ASP A 59 -9.70 21.59 -18.15
N GLY A 60 -9.29 22.47 -17.23
CA GLY A 60 -10.12 23.08 -16.20
C GLY A 60 -10.15 22.34 -14.86
N ALA A 61 -9.46 21.20 -14.73
CA ALA A 61 -9.28 20.53 -13.44
C ALA A 61 -8.46 21.40 -12.48
N ARG A 62 -8.66 21.21 -11.18
CA ARG A 62 -8.00 21.96 -10.12
C ARG A 62 -7.31 20.99 -9.18
N TYR A 63 -6.05 21.26 -8.90
CA TYR A 63 -5.25 20.45 -8.00
C TYR A 63 -4.69 21.32 -6.89
N LEU A 64 -4.71 20.82 -5.67
CA LEU A 64 -4.20 21.46 -4.47
C LEU A 64 -2.94 20.73 -3.99
N PRO A 65 -1.75 21.20 -4.38
CA PRO A 65 -0.51 20.54 -3.99
C PRO A 65 -0.20 20.70 -2.50
N THR A 66 0.19 19.63 -1.84
CA THR A 66 0.69 19.66 -0.45
C THR A 66 2.17 20.05 -0.37
N ASN A 67 2.94 19.83 -1.44
CA ASN A 67 4.40 19.99 -1.48
C ASN A 67 4.91 20.97 -2.57
N LEU A 68 4.10 21.97 -2.98
CA LEU A 68 4.51 22.94 -4.02
C LEU A 68 5.81 23.69 -3.64
N PRO A 69 6.90 23.54 -4.42
CA PRO A 69 8.17 24.19 -4.11
C PRO A 69 8.07 25.71 -4.20
N GLU A 70 8.79 26.42 -3.33
CA GLU A 70 8.68 27.87 -3.18
C GLU A 70 8.99 28.63 -4.48
N GLU A 71 9.93 28.13 -5.28
CA GLU A 71 10.31 28.72 -6.57
C GLU A 71 9.21 28.65 -7.65
N TYR A 72 8.16 27.86 -7.42
CA TYR A 72 6.98 27.75 -8.28
C TYR A 72 5.78 28.55 -7.76
N ARG A 73 5.86 29.15 -6.56
CA ARG A 73 4.79 29.96 -5.93
C ARG A 73 4.71 31.36 -6.54
N THR A 74 4.50 31.41 -7.85
CA THR A 74 4.31 32.64 -8.62
C THR A 74 2.98 32.54 -9.34
N ASP A 75 2.05 33.43 -8.99
CA ASP A 75 0.74 33.48 -9.64
C ASP A 75 0.89 33.73 -11.15
N GLY A 76 0.17 32.94 -11.96
CA GLY A 76 0.25 32.97 -13.41
C GLY A 76 1.40 32.16 -14.03
N LEU A 77 2.22 31.46 -13.24
CA LEU A 77 3.31 30.64 -13.76
C LEU A 77 2.76 29.42 -14.52
N ARG A 78 3.15 29.26 -15.79
CA ARG A 78 2.84 28.07 -16.59
C ARG A 78 3.77 26.91 -16.24
N VAL A 79 3.17 25.75 -16.01
CA VAL A 79 3.86 24.54 -15.60
C VAL A 79 3.35 23.31 -16.34
N ALA A 80 4.26 22.38 -16.62
CA ALA A 80 3.93 20.98 -16.84
C ALA A 80 4.11 20.25 -15.50
N PHE A 81 3.22 19.32 -15.17
CA PHE A 81 3.24 18.63 -13.88
C PHE A 81 2.88 17.15 -14.02
N VAL A 82 3.41 16.36 -13.09
CA VAL A 82 3.01 15.00 -12.78
C VAL A 82 2.69 14.96 -11.29
N VAL A 83 1.51 14.46 -10.94
CA VAL A 83 0.98 14.48 -9.58
C VAL A 83 0.33 13.15 -9.21
N ASP A 84 0.43 12.78 -7.94
CA ASP A 84 -0.30 11.66 -7.37
C ASP A 84 -1.49 12.20 -6.55
N PRO A 85 -2.73 11.78 -6.83
CA PRO A 85 -3.89 12.16 -6.03
C PRO A 85 -3.79 11.64 -4.59
N LEU A 86 -4.09 12.51 -3.63
CA LEU A 86 -4.22 12.13 -2.22
C LEU A 86 -5.71 11.91 -1.94
N ASN A 87 -6.13 10.64 -1.93
CA ASN A 87 -7.49 10.28 -1.56
C ASN A 87 -7.73 10.57 -0.07
N ASP A 88 -9.00 10.79 0.29
CA ASP A 88 -9.49 10.95 1.67
C ASP A 88 -8.81 12.03 2.54
N THR A 89 -8.03 12.92 1.91
CA THR A 89 -7.47 14.10 2.58
C THR A 89 -8.55 15.17 2.72
N ALA A 90 -9.05 15.36 3.94
CA ALA A 90 -9.94 16.47 4.26
C ALA A 90 -9.15 17.79 4.25
N THR A 91 -9.25 18.55 3.16
CA THR A 91 -8.66 19.89 3.08
C THR A 91 -9.63 20.94 3.57
N ILE A 92 -9.13 21.87 4.39
CA ILE A 92 -9.90 23.03 4.86
C ILE A 92 -10.31 23.89 3.65
N GLN A 93 -9.44 23.98 2.64
CA GLN A 93 -9.57 24.87 1.48
C GLN A 93 -10.75 24.53 0.56
N GLN A 94 -11.33 23.33 0.66
CA GLN A 94 -12.44 22.83 -0.19
C GLN A 94 -12.28 23.18 -1.68
N TRP A 95 -11.06 23.14 -2.20
CA TRP A 95 -10.72 23.62 -3.54
C TRP A 95 -9.77 22.65 -4.21
N GLY A 96 -10.20 22.07 -5.33
CA GLY A 96 -9.42 21.12 -6.11
C GLY A 96 -9.21 19.77 -5.44
N THR A 97 -8.64 18.83 -6.19
CA THR A 97 -8.21 17.54 -5.69
C THR A 97 -6.87 17.71 -4.97
N PRO A 98 -6.72 17.28 -3.70
CA PRO A 98 -5.43 17.29 -3.01
C PRO A 98 -4.45 16.38 -3.73
N VAL A 99 -3.22 16.84 -3.94
CA VAL A 99 -2.20 16.08 -4.67
C VAL A 99 -0.81 16.25 -4.08
N GLU A 100 0.05 15.26 -4.31
CA GLU A 100 1.50 15.41 -4.19
C GLU A 100 2.12 15.64 -5.58
N ILE A 101 3.01 16.63 -5.71
CA ILE A 101 3.77 16.86 -6.93
C ILE A 101 4.94 15.88 -6.99
N ILE A 102 4.99 15.13 -8.09
CA ILE A 102 6.06 14.20 -8.42
C ILE A 102 7.09 14.89 -9.33
N GLU A 103 6.60 15.55 -10.39
CA GLU A 103 7.42 16.35 -11.29
C GLU A 103 6.72 17.68 -11.57
N ILE A 104 7.49 18.76 -11.65
CA ILE A 104 7.00 20.07 -12.08
C ILE A 104 8.10 20.83 -12.80
N GLU A 105 7.76 21.40 -13.96
CA GLU A 105 8.72 22.13 -14.80
C GLU A 105 8.13 23.48 -15.26
N LYS A 106 8.97 24.51 -15.31
CA LYS A 106 8.58 25.85 -15.78
C LYS A 106 8.54 25.89 -17.31
N GLY A 107 7.48 26.47 -17.87
CA GLY A 107 7.49 27.06 -19.20
C GLY A 107 7.42 26.12 -20.42
N ASP A 108 7.90 24.88 -20.36
CA ASP A 108 7.81 23.94 -21.50
C ASP A 108 6.49 23.16 -21.50
N THR A 109 5.41 23.84 -21.88
CA THR A 109 4.08 23.21 -22.07
C THR A 109 3.94 22.52 -23.43
N THR A 110 4.99 22.47 -24.26
CA THR A 110 4.94 21.80 -25.57
C THR A 110 5.22 20.31 -25.48
N ARG A 111 5.85 19.88 -24.40
CA ARG A 111 6.17 18.49 -24.10
C ARG A 111 4.96 17.78 -23.53
N ARG A 112 4.56 16.67 -24.16
CA ARG A 112 3.44 15.84 -23.69
C ARG A 112 3.96 14.75 -22.78
N THR A 113 4.16 15.02 -21.50
CA THR A 113 4.49 13.94 -20.56
C THR A 113 3.27 13.04 -20.36
N VAL A 114 3.44 11.74 -20.56
CA VAL A 114 2.45 10.73 -20.15
C VAL A 114 2.83 10.21 -18.78
N ALA A 115 1.86 10.03 -17.89
CA ALA A 115 2.08 9.37 -16.62
C ALA A 115 0.87 8.51 -16.28
N ALA A 116 1.13 7.32 -15.77
CA ALA A 116 0.09 6.33 -15.47
C ALA A 116 0.64 5.25 -14.54
N ASN A 117 -0.30 4.51 -13.95
CA ASN A 117 -0.03 3.19 -13.38
C ASN A 117 -0.19 2.13 -14.48
N GLY A 118 0.59 1.06 -14.42
CA GLY A 118 0.53 0.01 -15.40
C GLY A 118 1.28 -1.26 -14.99
N THR A 119 1.23 -2.24 -15.89
CA THR A 119 1.88 -3.53 -15.73
C THR A 119 2.96 -3.68 -16.80
N ILE A 120 4.17 -4.07 -16.39
CA ILE A 120 5.21 -4.50 -17.31
C ILE A 120 4.74 -5.80 -17.97
N THR A 121 4.78 -5.85 -19.30
CA THR A 121 4.35 -7.01 -20.07
C THR A 121 5.45 -7.45 -21.02
N TYR A 122 5.82 -8.72 -20.97
CA TYR A 122 6.66 -9.34 -21.99
C TYR A 122 5.82 -9.64 -23.24
N VAL A 123 6.27 -9.13 -24.38
CA VAL A 123 5.62 -9.29 -25.67
C VAL A 123 6.51 -10.14 -26.57
N ASP A 124 6.05 -11.36 -26.88
CA ASP A 124 6.74 -12.30 -27.77
C ASP A 124 6.50 -11.95 -29.26
N LEU A 125 7.00 -10.79 -29.68
CA LEU A 125 7.05 -10.35 -31.07
C LEU A 125 8.48 -9.94 -31.44
N GLU A 126 8.92 -10.28 -32.66
CA GLU A 126 10.21 -9.83 -33.24
C GLU A 126 11.46 -10.10 -32.38
N GLY A 127 11.46 -11.18 -31.59
CA GLY A 127 12.57 -11.53 -30.70
C GLY A 127 12.33 -11.21 -29.22
N GLY A 128 11.15 -10.70 -28.89
CA GLY A 128 10.74 -10.46 -27.52
C GLY A 128 11.16 -9.08 -27.01
N PHE A 129 10.23 -8.36 -26.40
CA PHE A 129 10.52 -7.10 -25.71
C PHE A 129 9.59 -6.88 -24.53
N TYR A 130 9.95 -5.96 -23.64
CA TYR A 130 9.10 -5.54 -22.54
C TYR A 130 8.40 -4.23 -22.89
N GLY A 131 7.10 -4.19 -22.66
CA GLY A 131 6.25 -3.00 -22.79
C GLY A 131 5.55 -2.69 -21.48
N ILE A 132 4.85 -1.55 -21.43
CA ILE A 132 3.99 -1.18 -20.31
C ILE A 132 2.55 -1.12 -20.80
N VAL A 133 1.67 -1.89 -20.19
CA VAL A 133 0.22 -1.79 -20.37
C VAL A 133 -0.33 -0.98 -19.21
N ALA A 134 -0.71 0.26 -19.47
CA ALA A 134 -1.32 1.12 -18.46
C ALA A 134 -2.71 0.61 -18.05
N ASP A 135 -3.16 1.01 -16.85
CA ASP A 135 -4.42 0.55 -16.27
C ASP A 135 -5.65 1.03 -17.08
N ASP A 136 -5.49 2.08 -17.90
CA ASP A 136 -6.47 2.56 -18.89
C ASP A 136 -6.49 1.74 -20.20
N GLY A 137 -5.60 0.75 -20.31
CA GLY A 137 -5.43 -0.13 -21.47
C GLY A 137 -4.49 0.41 -22.56
N MET A 138 -3.93 1.61 -22.39
CA MET A 138 -2.95 2.17 -23.32
C MET A 138 -1.62 1.41 -23.22
N GLN A 139 -0.97 1.24 -24.37
CA GLN A 139 0.29 0.51 -24.47
C GLN A 139 1.43 1.48 -24.74
N TYR A 140 2.53 1.32 -24.01
CA TYR A 140 3.72 2.15 -24.12
C TYR A 140 4.94 1.26 -24.34
N LEU A 141 5.78 1.64 -25.31
CA LEU A 141 7.01 0.95 -25.65
C LEU A 141 8.21 1.78 -25.14
N PRO A 142 8.74 1.48 -23.95
CA PRO A 142 9.84 2.23 -23.36
C PRO A 142 11.18 1.92 -24.05
N ALA A 143 11.83 2.95 -24.59
CA ALA A 143 13.16 2.82 -25.22
C ALA A 143 14.28 2.58 -24.21
N ASN A 144 14.08 2.96 -22.94
CA ASN A 144 15.06 2.96 -21.86
C ASN A 144 14.57 2.26 -20.58
N LEU A 145 13.74 1.21 -20.71
CA LEU A 145 13.28 0.44 -19.54
C LEU A 145 14.48 -0.15 -18.76
N PRO A 146 14.67 0.21 -17.48
CA PRO A 146 15.77 -0.31 -16.67
C PRO A 146 15.66 -1.83 -16.48
N GLU A 147 16.80 -2.51 -16.35
CA GLU A 147 16.85 -3.98 -16.31
C GLU A 147 16.10 -4.57 -15.10
N GLU A 148 16.15 -3.89 -13.95
CA GLU A 148 15.43 -4.27 -12.72
C GLU A 148 13.89 -4.26 -12.86
N TYR A 149 13.35 -3.60 -13.89
CA TYR A 149 11.91 -3.58 -14.20
C TYR A 149 11.54 -4.53 -15.34
N ARG A 150 12.45 -5.36 -15.85
CA ARG A 150 12.19 -6.32 -16.94
C ARG A 150 11.66 -7.66 -16.41
N THR A 151 10.60 -7.57 -15.62
CA THR A 151 9.89 -8.74 -15.07
C THR A 151 8.45 -8.67 -15.55
N ASP A 152 7.94 -9.76 -16.11
CA ASP A 152 6.57 -9.80 -16.61
C ASP A 152 5.59 -9.71 -15.44
N GLY A 153 4.50 -8.97 -15.60
CA GLY A 153 3.51 -8.78 -14.52
C GLY A 153 3.88 -7.74 -13.45
N LEU A 154 5.08 -7.14 -13.49
CA LEU A 154 5.48 -6.15 -12.49
C LEU A 154 4.61 -4.88 -12.59
N ARG A 155 3.94 -4.48 -11.50
CA ARG A 155 3.18 -3.22 -11.46
C ARG A 155 4.08 -2.04 -11.16
N VAL A 156 3.90 -0.98 -11.94
CA VAL A 156 4.71 0.24 -11.88
C VAL A 156 3.86 1.49 -12.01
N ALA A 157 4.27 2.56 -11.35
CA ALA A 157 3.87 3.93 -11.66
C ALA A 157 5.01 4.57 -12.44
N PHE A 158 4.70 5.22 -13.55
CA PHE A 158 5.73 5.81 -14.41
C PHE A 158 5.32 7.17 -14.97
N SER A 159 6.34 7.94 -15.35
CA SER A 159 6.22 9.12 -16.20
C SER A 159 7.17 8.95 -17.39
N ALA A 160 6.74 9.38 -18.57
CA ALA A 160 7.54 9.24 -19.78
C ALA A 160 7.25 10.36 -20.79
N ASP A 161 8.24 10.66 -21.62
CA ASP A 161 8.08 11.51 -22.79
C ASP A 161 7.82 10.64 -24.02
N PRO A 162 6.84 10.99 -24.89
CA PRO A 162 6.73 10.42 -26.22
C PRO A 162 8.05 10.58 -26.97
N ALA A 163 8.58 9.46 -27.46
CA ALA A 163 9.77 9.47 -28.30
C ALA A 163 9.34 9.71 -29.76
N ASP A 164 10.08 10.55 -30.49
CA ASP A 164 9.82 10.78 -31.91
C ASP A 164 9.86 9.45 -32.66
N ASP A 165 8.79 9.20 -33.42
CA ASP A 165 8.49 8.01 -34.20
C ASP A 165 9.49 7.80 -35.35
N GLY A 166 10.73 7.48 -34.98
CA GLY A 166 11.68 6.83 -35.86
C GLY A 166 11.21 5.39 -36.08
N ALA A 167 10.20 5.22 -36.94
CA ALA A 167 9.61 3.95 -37.40
C ALA A 167 10.24 2.72 -36.73
N GLY A 168 9.83 2.47 -35.48
CA GLY A 168 10.20 1.25 -34.77
C GLY A 168 9.71 0.07 -35.60
N ILE A 169 10.47 -1.01 -35.60
CA ILE A 169 10.09 -2.24 -36.31
C ILE A 169 8.83 -2.82 -35.65
N GLN A 170 8.66 -2.57 -34.35
CA GLN A 170 7.58 -3.03 -33.50
C GLN A 170 6.30 -2.21 -33.71
N MET A 171 5.25 -2.82 -34.26
CA MET A 171 3.90 -2.23 -34.35
C MET A 171 3.11 -2.39 -33.04
N TRP A 172 3.72 -2.10 -31.89
CA TRP A 172 3.09 -2.27 -30.58
C TRP A 172 3.42 -1.09 -29.66
N GLY A 173 2.37 -0.51 -29.06
CA GLY A 173 2.48 0.60 -28.13
C GLY A 173 2.96 1.93 -28.73
N THR A 174 2.84 2.98 -27.92
CA THR A 174 3.39 4.31 -28.21
C THR A 174 4.85 4.34 -27.74
N PRO A 175 5.84 4.66 -28.59
CA PRO A 175 7.23 4.79 -28.16
C PRO A 175 7.40 5.90 -27.12
N VAL A 176 8.08 5.59 -26.02
CA VAL A 176 8.33 6.55 -24.94
C VAL A 176 9.75 6.43 -24.36
N GLU A 177 10.25 7.52 -23.80
CA GLU A 177 11.43 7.55 -22.94
C GLU A 177 10.96 7.77 -21.49
N ILE A 178 11.18 6.76 -20.64
CA ILE A 178 10.87 6.79 -19.22
C ILE A 178 11.71 7.88 -18.54
N ARG A 179 11.03 8.74 -17.78
CA ARG A 179 11.62 9.74 -16.88
C ARG A 179 11.71 9.23 -15.46
N SER A 180 10.59 8.74 -14.94
CA SER A 180 10.48 8.10 -13.64
C SER A 180 9.72 6.80 -13.77
N ILE A 181 10.13 5.80 -13.00
CA ILE A 181 9.43 4.53 -12.86
C ILE A 181 9.69 4.02 -11.46
N GLU A 182 8.65 3.57 -10.78
CA GLU A 182 8.74 2.97 -9.47
C GLU A 182 7.80 1.78 -9.36
N ARG A 183 8.22 0.74 -8.64
CA ARG A 183 7.40 -0.44 -8.36
C ARG A 183 6.32 -0.07 -7.34
N ILE A 184 5.07 -0.36 -7.67
CA ILE A 184 3.91 -0.01 -6.83
C ILE A 184 3.24 -1.22 -6.16
N ASP A 185 3.60 -2.44 -6.57
CA ASP A 185 3.17 -3.65 -5.89
C ASP A 185 4.23 -4.15 -4.91
N GLY A 186 3.78 -4.67 -3.77
CA GLY A 186 4.63 -5.31 -2.77
C GLY A 186 5.44 -6.49 -3.31
N VAL A 187 6.41 -6.94 -2.52
CA VAL A 187 7.12 -8.20 -2.81
C VAL A 187 6.34 -9.34 -2.16
N LEU A 188 6.14 -10.44 -2.89
CA LEU A 188 5.52 -11.62 -2.30
C LEU A 188 6.51 -12.28 -1.32
N LEU A 189 6.18 -12.20 -0.04
CA LEU A 189 6.89 -12.93 1.01
C LEU A 189 6.14 -14.20 1.37
N VAL A 190 6.89 -15.23 1.70
CA VAL A 190 6.38 -16.47 2.27
C VAL A 190 7.07 -16.72 3.60
N SER A 191 6.30 -17.11 4.61
CA SER A 191 6.82 -17.50 5.91
C SER A 191 6.09 -18.72 6.45
N GLY A 192 6.72 -19.40 7.41
CA GLY A 192 6.13 -20.54 8.08
C GLY A 192 7.15 -21.60 8.48
N ASN A 193 6.63 -22.76 8.88
CA ASN A 193 7.45 -23.91 9.23
C ASN A 193 7.66 -24.82 8.01
N ALA A 194 8.86 -25.38 7.89
CA ALA A 194 9.20 -26.32 6.85
C ALA A 194 10.21 -27.35 7.35
N THR A 195 10.25 -28.49 6.66
CA THR A 195 11.34 -29.45 6.77
C THR A 195 12.34 -29.20 5.63
N VAL A 196 13.60 -28.96 5.99
CA VAL A 196 14.69 -28.99 5.02
C VAL A 196 14.84 -30.42 4.50
N THR A 197 14.63 -30.60 3.21
CA THR A 197 14.63 -31.91 2.55
C THR A 197 15.72 -31.95 1.49
N TYR A 198 16.53 -33.00 1.45
CA TYR A 198 17.43 -33.26 0.34
C TYR A 198 16.68 -33.91 -0.82
N ILE A 199 16.80 -33.33 -2.01
CA ILE A 199 16.17 -33.81 -3.24
C ILE A 199 17.27 -34.29 -4.19
N ASP A 200 17.26 -35.59 -4.50
CA ASP A 200 18.18 -36.23 -5.44
C ASP A 200 17.69 -36.07 -6.89
N LEU A 201 17.64 -34.82 -7.36
CA LEU A 201 17.38 -34.46 -8.75
C LEU A 201 18.50 -33.53 -9.24
N GLU A 202 18.91 -33.69 -10.49
CA GLU A 202 19.87 -32.81 -11.18
C GLU A 202 21.18 -32.49 -10.42
N GLY A 203 21.72 -33.47 -9.70
CA GLY A 203 22.97 -33.31 -8.93
C GLY A 203 22.76 -33.02 -7.44
N GLY A 204 21.50 -33.00 -6.99
CA GLY A 204 21.16 -32.93 -5.57
C GLY A 204 21.05 -31.50 -5.07
N PHE A 205 19.95 -31.17 -4.41
CA PHE A 205 19.75 -29.87 -3.78
C PHE A 205 18.92 -29.98 -2.51
N TYR A 206 18.89 -28.91 -1.72
CA TYR A 206 18.05 -28.82 -0.53
C TYR A 206 16.85 -27.93 -0.81
N GLY A 207 15.67 -28.40 -0.45
CA GLY A 207 14.40 -27.70 -0.57
C GLY A 207 13.71 -27.53 0.77
N LEU A 208 12.81 -26.57 0.87
CA LEU A 208 11.95 -26.37 2.03
C LEU A 208 10.57 -26.97 1.71
N VAL A 209 10.17 -27.99 2.47
CA VAL A 209 8.86 -28.63 2.34
C VAL A 209 8.02 -28.23 3.55
N THR A 210 7.01 -27.41 3.32
CA THR A 210 6.09 -26.97 4.38
C THR A 210 5.10 -28.06 4.77
N ASP A 211 4.51 -27.94 5.96
CA ASP A 211 3.54 -28.91 6.48
C ASP A 211 2.27 -29.05 5.61
N ASP A 212 1.93 -28.01 4.84
CA ASP A 212 0.80 -28.02 3.89
C ASP A 212 1.17 -28.59 2.51
N GLY A 213 2.41 -29.03 2.32
CA GLY A 213 2.89 -29.65 1.10
C GLY A 213 3.38 -28.66 0.03
N ARG A 214 3.47 -27.35 0.33
CA ARG A 214 4.16 -26.41 -0.57
C ARG A 214 5.67 -26.64 -0.53
N HIS A 215 6.28 -26.53 -1.71
CA HIS A 215 7.71 -26.72 -1.93
C HIS A 215 8.35 -25.40 -2.31
N TYR A 216 9.42 -25.02 -1.62
CA TYR A 216 10.22 -23.84 -1.94
C TYR A 216 11.66 -24.25 -2.21
N LEU A 217 12.23 -23.69 -3.27
CA LEU A 217 13.61 -23.89 -3.68
C LEU A 217 14.45 -22.69 -3.23
N PRO A 218 15.14 -22.78 -2.08
CA PRO A 218 15.95 -21.68 -1.60
C PRO A 218 17.22 -21.55 -2.45
N LEU A 219 17.34 -20.45 -3.20
CA LEU A 219 18.55 -20.15 -3.95
C LEU A 219 19.61 -19.65 -2.96
N GLY A 220 20.61 -20.49 -2.72
CA GLY A 220 21.72 -20.14 -1.82
C GLY A 220 21.47 -20.38 -0.33
N LEU A 221 20.65 -21.37 0.04
CA LEU A 221 20.49 -21.77 1.45
C LEU A 221 21.84 -21.96 2.13
N ASP A 222 22.05 -21.33 3.28
CA ASP A 222 23.31 -21.41 4.02
C ASP A 222 23.66 -22.87 4.38
N GLU A 223 24.95 -23.23 4.28
CA GLU A 223 25.43 -24.60 4.49
C GLU A 223 25.10 -25.16 5.87
N THR A 224 24.96 -24.31 6.88
CA THR A 224 24.57 -24.71 8.24
C THR A 224 23.17 -25.29 8.31
N TRP A 225 22.27 -24.86 7.43
CA TRP A 225 20.89 -25.36 7.35
C TRP A 225 20.71 -26.49 6.36
N ARG A 226 21.75 -26.87 5.59
CA ARG A 226 21.72 -27.97 4.61
C ARG A 226 21.83 -29.34 5.28
N VAL A 227 20.87 -29.64 6.14
CA VAL A 227 20.78 -30.90 6.89
C VAL A 227 19.39 -31.50 6.68
N ASP A 228 19.35 -32.66 6.03
CA ASP A 228 18.12 -33.34 5.68
C ASP A 228 17.29 -33.70 6.94
N GLY A 229 15.99 -33.45 6.87
CA GLY A 229 15.04 -33.67 7.97
C GLY A 229 15.03 -32.57 9.04
N THR A 230 15.77 -31.47 8.87
CA THR A 230 15.78 -30.37 9.85
C THR A 230 14.47 -29.60 9.81
N ASN A 231 13.83 -29.45 10.96
CA ASN A 231 12.61 -28.66 11.08
C ASN A 231 12.96 -27.19 11.38
N VAL A 232 12.53 -26.30 10.50
CA VAL A 232 12.87 -24.88 10.50
C VAL A 232 11.62 -24.02 10.45
N THR A 233 11.73 -22.80 10.96
CA THR A 233 10.84 -21.69 10.64
C THR A 233 11.61 -20.70 9.78
N PHE A 234 10.96 -20.12 8.77
CA PHE A 234 11.65 -19.25 7.82
C PHE A 234 10.74 -18.12 7.34
N VAL A 235 11.37 -17.11 6.76
CA VAL A 235 10.76 -16.09 5.91
C VAL A 235 11.64 -15.89 4.68
N ALA A 236 11.03 -15.84 3.51
CA ALA A 236 11.73 -15.75 2.24
C ALA A 236 10.95 -14.89 1.24
N GLY A 237 11.69 -14.20 0.36
CA GLY A 237 11.12 -13.51 -0.79
C GLY A 237 10.94 -14.48 -1.96
N VAL A 238 9.77 -14.46 -2.60
CA VAL A 238 9.53 -15.23 -3.82
C VAL A 238 10.24 -14.58 -4.99
N LEU A 239 11.00 -15.39 -5.73
CA LEU A 239 11.68 -14.96 -6.94
C LEU A 239 10.79 -15.31 -8.15
N GLU A 240 9.93 -14.36 -8.52
CA GLU A 240 9.05 -14.48 -9.68
C GLU A 240 9.85 -14.67 -10.98
N ASP A 241 9.25 -15.38 -11.94
CA ASP A 241 9.81 -15.68 -13.27
C ASP A 241 11.21 -16.31 -13.29
N THR A 242 11.66 -16.84 -12.16
CA THR A 242 12.98 -17.46 -12.06
C THR A 242 12.92 -18.90 -12.54
N ALA A 243 13.43 -19.14 -13.75
CA ALA A 243 13.60 -20.49 -14.27
C ALA A 243 14.76 -21.18 -13.55
N THR A 244 14.46 -22.27 -12.84
CA THR A 244 15.46 -23.10 -12.20
C THR A 244 15.64 -24.39 -12.99
N ILE A 245 16.89 -24.88 -13.03
CA ILE A 245 17.16 -26.18 -13.67
C ILE A 245 16.38 -27.27 -12.95
N GLN A 246 16.26 -27.18 -11.62
CA GLN A 246 15.64 -28.20 -10.77
C GLN A 246 14.17 -28.48 -11.11
N GLN A 247 13.47 -27.52 -11.73
CA GLN A 247 12.03 -27.59 -12.04
C GLN A 247 11.19 -28.08 -10.84
N TRP A 248 11.60 -27.69 -9.62
CA TRP A 248 11.01 -28.14 -8.37
C TRP A 248 10.85 -26.98 -7.41
N GLY A 249 9.64 -26.86 -6.86
CA GLY A 249 9.29 -25.82 -5.90
C GLY A 249 9.29 -24.40 -6.48
N VAL A 250 8.81 -23.46 -5.68
CA VAL A 250 8.84 -22.03 -5.98
C VAL A 250 10.23 -21.50 -5.58
N PRO A 251 11.00 -20.87 -6.49
CA PRO A 251 12.29 -20.29 -6.16
C PRO A 251 12.14 -19.15 -5.14
N VAL A 252 12.96 -19.17 -4.10
CA VAL A 252 12.94 -18.16 -3.04
C VAL A 252 14.33 -17.74 -2.62
N GLU A 253 14.46 -16.50 -2.15
CA GLU A 253 15.62 -16.01 -1.42
C GLU A 253 15.28 -15.96 0.07
N VAL A 254 16.00 -16.73 0.88
CA VAL A 254 15.76 -16.82 2.33
C VAL A 254 16.23 -15.53 2.99
N ILE A 255 15.31 -14.82 3.63
CA ILE A 255 15.58 -13.58 4.37
C ILE A 255 16.04 -13.92 5.79
N ALA A 256 15.30 -14.81 6.47
CA ALA A 256 15.68 -15.34 7.78
C ALA A 256 15.19 -16.78 7.94
N ILE A 257 15.93 -17.55 8.74
CA ILE A 257 15.65 -18.95 9.02
C ILE A 257 16.21 -19.30 10.40
N ASP A 258 15.41 -20.04 11.17
CA ASP A 258 15.81 -20.60 12.47
C ASP A 258 15.19 -22.00 12.64
N THR A 259 15.57 -22.71 13.70
CA THR A 259 14.92 -23.95 14.14
C THR A 259 13.46 -23.66 14.48
N ALA A 260 12.57 -24.56 14.05
CA ALA A 260 11.15 -24.42 14.33
C ALA A 260 10.88 -24.26 15.85
N GLY A 261 10.18 -23.19 16.21
CA GLY A 261 9.84 -22.86 17.59
C GLY A 261 10.83 -21.90 18.30
N ASN A 262 12.02 -21.65 17.74
CA ASN A 262 12.93 -20.63 18.28
C ASN A 262 12.45 -19.21 17.96
N ALA A 263 12.01 -18.99 16.73
CA ALA A 263 11.54 -17.70 16.23
C ALA A 263 10.08 -17.78 15.78
N THR A 264 9.46 -16.61 15.59
CA THR A 264 8.19 -16.49 14.86
C THR A 264 8.33 -15.33 13.91
N TYR A 265 8.46 -15.65 12.62
CA TYR A 265 8.55 -14.64 11.59
C TYR A 265 7.18 -14.18 11.14
N VAL A 266 7.08 -12.89 10.86
CA VAL A 266 5.94 -12.23 10.22
C VAL A 266 6.46 -11.63 8.92
N ALA A 267 5.65 -11.75 7.86
CA ALA A 267 5.99 -11.23 6.55
C ALA A 267 4.72 -10.68 5.91
N GLU A 268 4.55 -9.37 5.92
CA GLU A 268 3.30 -8.73 5.50
C GLU A 268 3.57 -7.49 4.65
N THR A 269 2.56 -7.09 3.88
CA THR A 269 2.48 -5.77 3.28
C THR A 269 1.52 -4.91 4.11
N GLY A 270 1.85 -3.64 4.28
CA GLY A 270 1.03 -2.74 5.06
C GLY A 270 1.42 -1.28 4.89
N THR A 271 0.67 -0.42 5.58
CA THR A 271 0.87 1.03 5.61
C THR A 271 1.52 1.45 6.92
N VAL A 272 2.59 2.22 6.83
CA VAL A 272 3.22 2.92 7.94
C VAL A 272 2.31 4.07 8.35
N ALA A 273 1.93 4.11 9.61
CA ALA A 273 1.09 5.16 10.16
C ALA A 273 1.76 5.82 11.35
N TYR A 274 1.71 7.15 11.40
CA TYR A 274 2.03 7.89 12.60
C TYR A 274 0.88 7.80 13.59
N ILE A 275 1.15 7.21 14.74
CA ILE A 275 0.20 7.00 15.81
C ILE A 275 0.49 8.01 16.92
N ASP A 276 -0.40 8.98 17.10
CA ASP A 276 -0.30 10.00 18.14
C ASP A 276 -0.75 9.48 19.51
N LEU A 277 0.08 8.60 20.08
CA LEU A 277 -0.09 8.00 21.40
C LEU A 277 1.23 8.08 22.17
N GLU A 278 1.18 8.51 23.43
CA GLU A 278 2.33 8.53 24.37
C GLU A 278 3.59 9.25 23.85
N GLY A 279 3.40 10.38 23.15
CA GLY A 279 4.49 11.14 22.53
C GLY A 279 4.73 10.81 21.06
N GLY A 280 3.91 9.93 20.48
CA GLY A 280 3.87 9.65 19.06
C GLY A 280 4.87 8.60 18.62
N PHE A 281 4.44 7.64 17.81
CA PHE A 281 5.30 6.61 17.24
C PHE A 281 4.82 6.18 15.86
N TYR A 282 5.69 5.51 15.09
CA TYR A 282 5.30 4.92 13.81
C TYR A 282 4.95 3.45 14.00
N GLY A 283 3.74 3.06 13.56
CA GLY A 283 3.25 1.69 13.51
C GLY A 283 3.11 1.20 12.07
N ILE A 284 2.95 -0.11 11.87
CA ILE A 284 2.58 -0.69 10.57
C ILE A 284 1.21 -1.34 10.71
N ILE A 285 0.28 -0.96 9.84
CA ILE A 285 -1.03 -1.59 9.69
C ILE A 285 -0.93 -2.49 8.48
N ALA A 286 -0.89 -3.80 8.69
CA ALA A 286 -0.85 -4.76 7.60
C ALA A 286 -2.19 -4.81 6.85
N ASP A 287 -2.15 -5.23 5.59
CA ASP A 287 -3.32 -5.35 4.72
C ASP A 287 -4.35 -6.36 5.23
N ASP A 288 -3.93 -7.29 6.09
CA ASP A 288 -4.80 -8.23 6.81
C ASP A 288 -5.52 -7.60 8.02
N GLY A 289 -5.23 -6.33 8.31
CA GLY A 289 -5.77 -5.56 9.44
C GLY A 289 -5.00 -5.72 10.74
N MET A 290 -3.91 -6.51 10.77
CA MET A 290 -3.08 -6.67 11.95
C MET A 290 -2.18 -5.46 12.15
N HIS A 291 -1.98 -5.08 13.41
CA HIS A 291 -1.09 -3.98 13.78
C HIS A 291 0.25 -4.50 14.28
N TYR A 292 1.33 -3.88 13.84
CA TYR A 292 2.69 -4.22 14.24
C TYR A 292 3.41 -2.99 14.76
N LEU A 293 4.02 -3.11 15.92
CA LEU A 293 4.93 -2.10 16.46
C LEU A 293 6.35 -2.44 15.99
N PRO A 294 6.91 -1.69 15.02
CA PRO A 294 8.17 -2.06 14.42
C PRO A 294 9.33 -1.58 15.30
N LEU A 295 10.02 -2.53 15.91
CA LEU A 295 11.26 -2.29 16.64
C LEU A 295 12.40 -2.17 15.64
N GLY A 296 13.07 -1.02 15.62
CA GLY A 296 14.20 -0.76 14.72
C GLY A 296 13.83 -0.34 13.30
N LEU A 297 12.60 0.14 13.05
CA LEU A 297 12.26 0.71 11.75
C LEU A 297 13.18 1.89 11.42
N GLU A 298 13.88 1.81 10.29
CA GLU A 298 14.79 2.88 9.84
C GLU A 298 14.04 4.19 9.60
N GLU A 299 14.69 5.33 9.86
CA GLU A 299 14.09 6.66 9.74
C GLU A 299 13.51 6.94 8.36
N ARG A 300 14.15 6.42 7.31
CA ARG A 300 13.67 6.56 5.92
C ARG A 300 12.30 5.94 5.67
N TYR A 301 11.88 4.98 6.49
CA TYR A 301 10.58 4.33 6.38
C TYR A 301 9.53 4.94 7.32
N ARG A 302 9.92 5.91 8.16
CA ARG A 302 9.04 6.61 9.09
C ARG A 302 8.34 7.77 8.39
N VAL A 303 7.56 7.43 7.38
CA VAL A 303 6.75 8.36 6.60
C VAL A 303 5.31 7.92 6.74
N ASP A 304 4.47 8.80 7.27
CA ASP A 304 3.04 8.52 7.42
C ASP A 304 2.41 8.27 6.04
N GLY A 305 1.67 7.17 5.91
CA GLY A 305 1.10 6.70 4.65
C GLY A 305 2.05 5.89 3.78
N MET A 306 3.32 5.65 4.14
CA MET A 306 4.19 4.82 3.31
C MET A 306 3.71 3.37 3.28
N ARG A 307 3.52 2.79 2.08
CA ARG A 307 3.35 1.33 1.96
C ARG A 307 4.69 0.64 1.97
N LEU A 308 4.76 -0.49 2.64
CA LEU A 308 5.94 -1.35 2.62
C LEU A 308 5.58 -2.81 2.77
N THR A 309 6.46 -3.67 2.27
CA THR A 309 6.50 -5.09 2.58
C THR A 309 7.66 -5.28 3.54
N PHE A 310 7.41 -5.91 4.69
CA PHE A 310 8.46 -6.17 5.68
C PHE A 310 8.50 -7.64 6.06
N ALA A 311 9.69 -8.09 6.47
CA ALA A 311 9.90 -9.30 7.21
C ALA A 311 10.43 -8.92 8.60
N GLY A 312 9.90 -9.54 9.65
CA GLY A 312 10.37 -9.33 11.00
C GLY A 312 10.12 -10.50 11.93
N GLU A 313 10.76 -10.47 13.09
CA GLU A 313 10.60 -11.48 14.14
C GLU A 313 9.76 -10.93 15.29
N VAL A 314 8.74 -11.69 15.70
CA VAL A 314 7.88 -11.31 16.82
C VAL A 314 8.67 -11.32 18.12
N SER A 315 8.77 -10.16 18.75
CA SER A 315 9.46 -9.99 20.02
C SER A 315 8.49 -10.20 21.19
N ARG A 316 8.52 -11.40 21.78
CA ARG A 316 7.54 -11.83 22.81
C ARG A 316 7.87 -11.33 24.22
N ASP A 317 9.13 -11.03 24.48
CA ASP A 317 9.64 -10.67 25.82
C ASP A 317 9.78 -9.16 26.02
N VAL A 318 9.36 -8.36 25.03
CA VAL A 318 9.42 -6.90 25.10
C VAL A 318 8.11 -6.35 25.66
N MET A 319 8.21 -5.66 26.80
CA MET A 319 7.13 -4.81 27.29
C MET A 319 7.26 -3.44 26.61
N THR A 320 6.31 -3.13 25.75
CA THR A 320 6.26 -1.83 25.06
C THR A 320 5.42 -0.85 25.86
N VAL A 321 5.81 0.41 25.83
CA VAL A 321 5.03 1.48 26.48
C VAL A 321 3.76 1.73 25.66
N GLN A 322 3.88 1.64 24.33
CA GLN A 322 2.86 1.98 23.33
C GLN A 322 1.58 1.12 23.41
N GLN A 323 1.64 -0.08 24.00
CA GLN A 323 0.53 -1.05 24.12
C GLN A 323 -0.31 -1.23 22.83
N TRP A 324 0.30 -1.01 21.66
CA TRP A 324 -0.35 -1.01 20.36
C TRP A 324 0.42 -1.92 19.42
N GLY A 325 -0.31 -2.84 18.77
CA GLY A 325 0.26 -3.78 17.82
C GLY A 325 1.15 -4.86 18.44
N THR A 326 1.52 -5.83 17.63
CA THR A 326 2.47 -6.89 17.99
C THR A 326 3.90 -6.34 17.83
N PRO A 327 4.76 -6.36 18.88
CA PRO A 327 6.14 -5.92 18.76
C PRO A 327 6.92 -6.84 17.81
N VAL A 328 7.52 -6.26 16.78
CA VAL A 328 8.28 -7.01 15.76
C VAL A 328 9.62 -6.35 15.51
N GLU A 329 10.71 -7.09 15.65
CA GLU A 329 12.04 -6.65 15.21
C GLU A 329 12.11 -6.74 13.69
N ILE A 330 12.32 -5.59 13.03
CA ILE A 330 12.38 -5.53 11.57
C ILE A 330 13.70 -6.14 11.10
N ILE A 331 13.61 -7.23 10.34
CA ILE A 331 14.75 -7.93 9.76
C ILE A 331 15.04 -7.35 8.37
N ALA A 332 14.00 -7.15 7.56
CA ALA A 332 14.12 -6.63 6.21
C ALA A 332 12.88 -5.85 5.80
N VAL A 333 13.07 -4.88 4.90
CA VAL A 333 12.00 -4.19 4.17
C VAL A 333 12.27 -4.38 2.67
N PRO A 334 11.88 -5.53 2.08
CA PRO A 334 12.21 -5.86 0.68
C PRO A 334 11.57 -4.91 -0.33
N TRP A 335 10.51 -4.21 0.05
CA TRP A 335 9.88 -3.19 -0.76
C TRP A 335 9.29 -2.10 0.12
N ALA A 336 9.37 -0.86 -0.35
CA ALA A 336 8.69 0.28 0.23
C ALA A 336 8.38 1.30 -0.87
N CYS A 337 7.23 1.92 -0.76
CA CYS A 337 6.79 2.99 -1.63
C CYS A 337 6.14 4.09 -0.78
N ALA A 338 6.87 5.19 -0.63
CA ALA A 338 6.41 6.37 0.13
C ALA A 338 5.12 6.97 -0.44
N ARG A 339 4.86 6.75 -1.73
CA ARG A 339 3.78 7.39 -2.50
C ARG A 339 2.60 6.45 -2.80
N CYS A 340 2.75 5.17 -2.48
CA CYS A 340 1.74 4.17 -2.82
C CYS A 340 0.67 4.03 -1.75
N GLY A 341 0.87 4.63 -0.57
CA GLY A 341 -0.14 4.59 0.49
C GLY A 341 -0.72 5.96 0.76
N GLU A 342 -1.90 5.88 1.33
CA GLU A 342 -2.66 7.03 1.79
C GLU A 342 -2.24 7.31 3.23
N SER A 343 -2.11 8.58 3.59
CA SER A 343 -1.93 8.94 5.00
C SER A 343 -3.14 8.45 5.77
N VAL A 344 -2.93 7.59 6.76
CA VAL A 344 -4.01 7.05 7.59
C VAL A 344 -4.37 8.09 8.65
N VAL A 345 -4.71 9.30 8.21
CA VAL A 345 -5.19 10.37 9.08
C VAL A 345 -6.54 9.92 9.63
N GLY A 346 -6.54 9.52 10.90
CA GLY A 346 -7.78 9.19 11.59
C GLY A 346 -7.97 7.72 11.95
N ILE A 347 -6.91 6.94 12.20
CA ILE A 347 -7.07 5.84 13.18
C ILE A 347 -7.61 6.49 14.44
N ALA A 348 -8.89 6.22 14.70
CA ALA A 348 -9.53 6.72 15.88
C ALA A 348 -8.81 6.08 17.07
N ASN A 349 -8.18 6.93 17.89
CA ASN A 349 -7.52 6.51 19.12
C ASN A 349 -8.46 5.54 19.87
N PRO A 350 -8.08 4.27 20.10
CA PRO A 350 -8.99 3.27 20.67
C PRO A 350 -9.61 3.70 22.01
N ALA A 351 -8.86 4.41 22.85
CA ALA A 351 -9.39 4.99 24.08
C ALA A 351 -10.38 6.14 23.82
N ALA A 352 -10.16 6.92 22.77
CA ALA A 352 -11.12 7.94 22.33
C ALA A 352 -12.41 7.33 21.77
N VAL A 353 -12.29 6.26 20.99
CA VAL A 353 -13.44 5.49 20.46
C VAL A 353 -14.22 4.91 21.62
N TRP A 354 -13.55 4.20 22.52
CA TRP A 354 -14.18 3.59 23.68
C TRP A 354 -14.88 4.61 24.57
N CYS A 355 -14.22 5.73 24.88
CA CYS A 355 -14.85 6.81 25.65
C CYS A 355 -16.16 7.29 25.00
N LYS A 356 -16.15 7.53 23.68
CA LYS A 356 -17.34 7.95 22.93
C LYS A 356 -18.41 6.84 22.84
N GLU A 357 -18.02 5.58 22.69
CA GLU A 357 -18.92 4.42 22.66
C GLU A 357 -19.64 4.21 24.00
N GLN A 358 -18.96 4.48 25.11
CA GLN A 358 -19.57 4.48 26.45
C GLN A 358 -20.46 5.72 26.69
N GLY A 359 -20.60 6.61 25.69
CA GLY A 359 -21.46 7.79 25.72
C GLY A 359 -20.83 9.01 26.38
N TYR A 360 -19.52 8.99 26.64
CA TYR A 360 -18.80 10.09 27.27
C TYR A 360 -18.18 11.04 26.25
N ALA A 361 -17.94 12.28 26.68
CA ALA A 361 -17.24 13.25 25.86
C ALA A 361 -15.73 12.97 25.90
N TYR A 362 -15.06 13.13 24.76
CA TYR A 362 -13.62 12.96 24.64
C TYR A 362 -12.97 14.28 24.20
N GLU A 363 -11.91 14.68 24.90
CA GLU A 363 -11.15 15.90 24.64
C GLU A 363 -9.66 15.58 24.56
N ILE A 364 -8.95 16.21 23.62
CA ILE A 364 -7.48 16.13 23.54
C ILE A 364 -6.91 17.36 24.23
N ARG A 365 -5.94 17.15 25.12
CA ARG A 365 -5.26 18.21 25.89
C ARG A 365 -3.76 18.12 25.66
N GLN A 366 -3.09 19.26 25.72
CA GLN A 366 -1.63 19.35 25.63
C GLN A 366 -0.98 19.44 27.00
N ASN A 367 0.12 18.72 27.15
CA ASN A 367 1.07 18.85 28.24
C ASN A 367 2.02 20.02 27.99
N PRO A 368 2.69 20.53 29.04
CA PRO A 368 3.66 21.64 28.93
C PRO A 368 4.87 21.35 28.03
N ASP A 369 5.17 20.09 27.75
CA ASP A 369 6.23 19.63 26.85
C ASP A 369 5.77 19.52 25.38
N GLY A 370 4.51 19.85 25.10
CA GLY A 370 3.91 19.76 23.77
C GLY A 370 3.32 18.40 23.42
N SER A 371 3.41 17.39 24.29
CA SER A 371 2.76 16.09 24.09
C SER A 371 1.25 16.19 24.31
N GLU A 372 0.45 15.50 23.49
CA GLU A 372 -1.01 15.46 23.64
C GLU A 372 -1.47 14.23 24.44
N TYR A 373 -2.57 14.34 25.18
CA TYR A 373 -3.23 13.23 25.87
C TYR A 373 -4.75 13.36 25.78
N GLY A 374 -5.43 12.22 25.76
CA GLY A 374 -6.88 12.14 25.67
C GLY A 374 -7.55 12.06 27.04
N VAL A 375 -8.62 12.81 27.24
CA VAL A 375 -9.41 12.82 28.47
C VAL A 375 -10.85 12.40 28.17
N CYS A 376 -11.33 11.43 28.94
CA CYS A 376 -12.73 11.03 28.96
C CYS A 376 -13.49 11.80 30.04
N ILE A 377 -14.53 12.53 29.63
CA ILE A 377 -15.33 13.42 30.46
C ILE A 377 -16.70 12.77 30.66
N PHE A 378 -16.94 12.35 31.89
CA PHE A 378 -18.17 11.69 32.31
C PHE A 378 -19.30 12.71 32.51
N GLU A 379 -20.56 12.26 32.45
CA GLU A 379 -21.75 13.13 32.63
C GLU A 379 -21.78 13.87 33.97
N ASN A 380 -21.13 13.31 35.00
CA ASN A 380 -21.02 13.93 36.32
C ASN A 380 -19.88 14.97 36.42
N GLY A 381 -19.17 15.24 35.30
CA GLY A 381 -18.03 16.16 35.22
C GLY A 381 -16.72 15.57 35.71
N THR A 382 -16.67 14.27 36.03
CA THR A 382 -15.39 13.60 36.33
C THR A 382 -14.58 13.53 35.05
N GLU A 383 -13.28 13.77 35.16
CA GLU A 383 -12.32 13.68 34.07
C GLU A 383 -11.34 12.56 34.41
N VAL A 384 -11.20 11.59 33.50
CA VAL A 384 -10.24 10.50 33.62
C VAL A 384 -9.43 10.46 32.34
N ASP A 385 -8.14 10.17 32.45
CA ASP A 385 -7.34 9.87 31.27
C ASP A 385 -8.03 8.75 30.46
N ALA A 386 -8.20 8.98 29.16
CA ALA A 386 -9.01 8.10 28.32
C ALA A 386 -8.44 6.69 28.27
N TRP A 387 -7.11 6.54 28.35
CA TRP A 387 -6.45 5.24 28.38
C TRP A 387 -6.56 4.58 29.74
N ASP A 388 -6.49 5.33 30.85
CA ASP A 388 -6.79 4.78 32.18
C ASP A 388 -8.20 4.25 32.27
N TYR A 389 -9.16 4.95 31.67
CA TYR A 389 -10.54 4.48 31.60
C TYR A 389 -10.67 3.23 30.74
N TYR A 390 -10.09 3.23 29.53
CA TYR A 390 -10.06 2.08 28.63
C TYR A 390 -9.50 0.83 29.32
N ARG A 391 -8.30 0.93 29.93
CA ARG A 391 -7.63 -0.19 30.63
C ARG A 391 -8.43 -0.77 31.80
N GLN A 392 -9.28 0.03 32.44
CA GLN A 392 -10.10 -0.44 33.56
C GLN A 392 -11.38 -1.14 33.12
N THR A 393 -11.77 -0.97 31.85
CA THR A 393 -13.12 -1.31 31.38
C THR A 393 -13.16 -2.12 30.08
N HIS A 394 -12.00 -2.48 29.54
CA HIS A 394 -11.75 -3.40 28.44
C HIS A 394 -10.72 -4.45 28.87
#